data_AF-A0A4P9ZLS6-F1
#
_entry.id   AF-A0A4P9ZLS6-F1
#
_cell.length_a   1.000
_cell.length_b   1.000
_cell.length_c   1.000
_cell.angle_alpha   90.00
_cell.angle_beta   90.00
_cell.angle_gamma   90.00
#
_symmetry.space_group_name_H-M   'P 1'
#
loop_
_entity.id
_entity.type
_entity.pdbx_description
1 polymer ?
#
loop_
_entity_poly.entity_id
_entity_poly.type
_entity_poly.pdbx_seq_one_letter_code
_entity_poly.pdbx_strand_id
1 'polypeptide(L)'
;MSKAKFRSRKIDFKRPLPVYRASELPDLDDASVLQRTSQLVETGVEKEEEEEHHLQAVISAAQAAASGTGNDKVAPLYIPTPDASRSVANYHEVYRKSFSRPTSYIRFSATVEDSMGCPYCMDEDDTAWLNQFNKSLKSSQKVPDDVFEATLWQFEQLTCDMVFQSVDDIPAFASLEQRAQEKGIAFHSQAKPLYDYWRTKKEEMELRPLMPTLKFEELGRTTDSDPYVCFRRREVKPLRKTRRTDAHSLEKLRKMHLELESARTLLEMVARREKMRKESLVLEQIIFKQKCTVLEQRRALNHPRDENDELF
;
A
#
# COMPACT_ATOMS: atom_id res chain seq x y z
N MET A 1 -0.68 -37.37 -31.15
CA MET A 1 -2.08 -37.50 -31.60
C MET A 1 -2.89 -36.37 -30.99
N SER A 2 -3.56 -35.55 -31.81
CA SER A 2 -4.26 -34.34 -31.37
C SER A 2 -5.60 -34.67 -30.69
N LYS A 3 -5.82 -34.11 -29.48
CA LYS A 3 -7.11 -34.19 -28.77
C LYS A 3 -8.17 -33.42 -29.57
N ALA A 4 -9.18 -34.10 -30.11
CA ALA A 4 -10.33 -33.46 -30.73
C ALA A 4 -11.19 -32.77 -29.65
N LYS A 5 -11.10 -31.44 -29.56
CA LYS A 5 -12.03 -30.63 -28.75
C LYS A 5 -13.40 -30.64 -29.43
N PHE A 6 -14.37 -31.32 -28.83
CA PHE A 6 -15.76 -31.26 -29.26
C PHE A 6 -16.33 -29.90 -28.83
N ARG A 7 -16.39 -28.94 -29.75
CA ARG A 7 -17.06 -27.65 -29.50
C ARG A 7 -18.55 -27.88 -29.70
N SER A 8 -19.35 -27.68 -28.65
CA SER A 8 -20.81 -27.62 -28.77
C SER A 8 -21.17 -26.53 -29.78
N ARG A 9 -21.63 -26.92 -30.97
CA ARG A 9 -22.17 -25.99 -31.96
C ARG A 9 -23.60 -25.69 -31.56
N LYS A 10 -23.97 -24.40 -31.55
CA LYS A 10 -25.37 -24.00 -31.38
C LYS A 10 -26.23 -24.69 -32.45
N ILE A 11 -27.41 -25.14 -32.05
CA ILE A 11 -28.38 -25.79 -32.93
C ILE A 11 -28.71 -24.85 -34.09
N ASP A 12 -28.60 -25.35 -35.32
CA ASP A 12 -28.98 -24.64 -36.54
C ASP A 12 -30.46 -24.90 -36.82
N PHE A 13 -31.30 -23.87 -36.69
CA PHE A 13 -32.75 -23.96 -36.88
C PHE A 13 -33.17 -24.31 -38.32
N LYS A 14 -32.26 -24.21 -39.29
CA LYS A 14 -32.52 -24.59 -40.70
C LYS A 14 -32.14 -26.02 -41.02
N ARG A 15 -31.41 -26.69 -40.11
CA ARG A 15 -30.98 -28.08 -40.32
C ARG A 15 -31.98 -29.02 -39.65
N PRO A 16 -32.69 -29.89 -40.40
CA PRO A 16 -33.57 -30.87 -39.80
C PRO A 16 -32.75 -31.83 -38.92
N LEU A 17 -33.20 -32.02 -37.69
CA LEU A 17 -32.60 -32.95 -36.75
C LEU A 17 -33.11 -34.38 -37.07
N PRO A 18 -32.21 -35.35 -37.29
CA PRO A 18 -32.63 -36.74 -37.46
C PRO A 18 -33.20 -37.27 -36.14
N VAL A 19 -34.37 -37.91 -36.22
CA VAL A 19 -34.98 -38.65 -35.10
C VAL A 19 -34.61 -40.11 -35.28
N TYR A 20 -33.81 -40.64 -34.37
CA TYR A 20 -33.44 -42.06 -34.38
C TYR A 20 -34.40 -42.88 -33.54
N ARG A 21 -34.66 -44.11 -33.98
CA ARG A 21 -35.36 -45.11 -33.17
C ARG A 21 -34.37 -45.81 -32.24
N ALA A 22 -34.85 -46.38 -31.13
CA ALA A 22 -34.00 -47.06 -30.15
C ALA A 22 -33.10 -48.15 -30.79
N SER A 23 -33.59 -48.84 -31.82
CA SER A 23 -32.86 -49.85 -32.58
C SER A 23 -31.76 -49.31 -33.50
N GLU A 24 -31.73 -48.00 -33.76
CA GLU A 24 -30.75 -47.34 -34.63
C GLU A 24 -29.59 -46.72 -33.83
N LEU A 25 -29.66 -46.78 -32.50
CA LEU A 25 -28.59 -46.38 -31.61
C LEU A 25 -27.68 -47.60 -31.36
N PRO A 26 -26.36 -47.45 -31.48
CA PRO A 26 -25.44 -48.49 -31.02
C PRO A 26 -25.64 -48.72 -29.52
N ASP A 27 -25.59 -49.97 -29.06
CA ASP A 27 -25.65 -50.30 -27.63
C ASP A 27 -24.47 -49.63 -26.91
N LEU A 28 -24.80 -48.67 -26.04
CA LEU A 28 -23.85 -47.87 -25.27
C LEU A 28 -23.38 -48.65 -24.03
N ASP A 29 -22.80 -49.83 -24.21
CA ASP A 29 -22.22 -50.62 -23.10
C ASP A 29 -20.78 -50.20 -22.74
N ASP A 30 -20.25 -49.19 -23.42
CA ASP A 30 -18.95 -48.61 -23.08
C ASP A 30 -19.11 -47.51 -22.01
N ALA A 31 -19.04 -47.93 -20.73
CA ALA A 31 -18.84 -47.05 -19.57
C ALA A 31 -17.62 -46.10 -19.73
N SER A 32 -16.79 -46.30 -20.75
CA SER A 32 -15.66 -45.44 -21.15
C SER A 32 -16.07 -44.11 -21.81
N VAL A 33 -17.33 -43.95 -22.26
CA VAL A 33 -17.84 -42.69 -22.83
C VAL A 33 -18.33 -41.72 -21.75
N LEU A 34 -18.85 -42.24 -20.63
CA LEU A 34 -19.34 -41.41 -19.50
C LEU A 34 -18.21 -40.75 -18.71
N GLN A 35 -16.99 -41.30 -18.73
CA GLN A 35 -15.82 -40.66 -18.11
C GLN A 35 -15.30 -39.41 -18.84
N ARG A 36 -15.83 -39.07 -20.03
CA ARG A 36 -15.42 -37.85 -20.77
C ARG A 36 -16.31 -36.64 -20.53
N THR A 37 -17.41 -36.84 -19.82
CA THR A 37 -18.16 -35.76 -19.19
C THR A 37 -17.77 -35.79 -17.73
N SER A 38 -16.85 -34.92 -17.30
CA SER A 38 -16.97 -34.40 -15.94
C SER A 38 -18.40 -33.90 -15.86
N GLN A 39 -19.27 -34.64 -15.16
CA GLN A 39 -20.59 -34.12 -14.81
C GLN A 39 -20.28 -32.78 -14.16
N LEU A 40 -20.76 -31.67 -14.75
CA LEU A 40 -20.76 -30.40 -14.07
C LEU A 40 -21.69 -30.60 -12.87
N VAL A 41 -21.12 -31.11 -11.79
CA VAL A 41 -21.71 -31.00 -10.47
C VAL A 41 -21.69 -29.49 -10.25
N GLU A 42 -22.87 -28.86 -10.21
CA GLU A 42 -22.99 -27.50 -9.69
C GLU A 42 -22.55 -27.55 -8.23
N THR A 43 -21.25 -27.41 -8.01
CA THR A 43 -20.60 -27.52 -6.70
C THR A 43 -20.85 -26.28 -5.84
N GLY A 44 -21.50 -25.25 -6.40
CA GLY A 44 -21.77 -23.98 -5.73
C GLY A 44 -20.52 -23.14 -5.47
N VAL A 45 -19.36 -23.53 -6.02
CA VAL A 45 -18.09 -22.81 -5.94
C VAL A 45 -17.77 -22.09 -7.26
N GLU A 46 -16.84 -21.14 -7.22
CA GLU A 46 -16.43 -20.43 -8.43
C GLU A 46 -15.69 -21.35 -9.41
N LYS A 47 -15.80 -21.07 -10.71
CA LYS A 47 -15.25 -21.94 -11.77
C LYS A 47 -13.74 -22.17 -11.67
N GLU A 48 -12.99 -21.20 -11.15
CA GLU A 48 -11.54 -21.35 -10.93
C GLU A 48 -11.25 -22.25 -9.72
N GLU A 49 -12.15 -22.29 -8.72
CA GLU A 49 -12.05 -23.17 -7.55
C GLU A 49 -12.40 -24.62 -7.90
N GLU A 50 -13.28 -24.85 -8.88
CA GLU A 50 -13.60 -26.20 -9.40
C GLU A 50 -12.36 -26.94 -9.95
N GLU A 51 -11.33 -26.20 -10.37
CA GLU A 51 -10.06 -26.75 -10.87
C GLU A 51 -9.03 -27.04 -9.75
N GLU A 52 -9.33 -26.72 -8.49
CA GLU A 52 -8.42 -26.92 -7.37
C GLU A 52 -8.24 -28.40 -7.03
N HIS A 53 -6.98 -28.83 -6.95
CA HIS A 53 -6.60 -30.23 -6.72
C HIS A 53 -7.16 -30.85 -5.43
N HIS A 54 -7.08 -30.14 -4.29
CA HIS A 54 -7.55 -30.69 -3.02
C HIS A 54 -9.08 -30.77 -2.95
N LEU A 55 -9.79 -29.80 -3.54
CA LEU A 55 -11.24 -29.82 -3.64
C LEU A 55 -11.72 -31.00 -4.49
N GLN A 56 -11.12 -31.20 -5.67
CA GLN A 56 -11.43 -32.35 -6.53
C GLN A 56 -11.15 -33.69 -5.85
N ALA A 57 -10.05 -33.80 -5.11
CA ALA A 57 -9.68 -35.02 -4.40
C ALA A 57 -10.70 -35.36 -3.29
N VAL A 58 -11.17 -34.36 -2.54
CA VAL A 58 -12.18 -34.53 -1.49
C VAL A 58 -13.55 -34.89 -2.08
N ILE A 59 -13.99 -34.20 -3.14
CA ILE A 59 -15.27 -34.49 -3.82
C ILE A 59 -15.27 -35.90 -4.41
N SER A 60 -14.18 -36.28 -5.11
CA SER A 60 -14.02 -37.61 -5.70
C SER A 60 -14.06 -38.71 -4.64
N ALA A 61 -13.36 -38.51 -3.52
CA ALA A 61 -13.40 -39.44 -2.39
C ALA A 61 -14.81 -39.56 -1.76
N ALA A 62 -15.54 -38.45 -1.64
CA ALA A 62 -16.91 -38.43 -1.10
C ALA A 62 -17.91 -39.13 -2.05
N GLN A 63 -17.81 -38.91 -3.36
CA GLN A 63 -18.65 -39.56 -4.37
C GLN A 63 -18.39 -41.07 -4.46
N ALA A 64 -17.12 -41.48 -4.36
CA ALA A 64 -16.73 -42.89 -4.31
C ALA A 64 -17.27 -43.59 -3.06
N ALA A 65 -17.27 -42.90 -1.90
CA ALA A 65 -17.85 -43.41 -0.67
C ALA A 65 -19.39 -43.54 -0.73
N ALA A 66 -20.08 -42.63 -1.44
CA ALA A 66 -21.54 -42.68 -1.60
C ALA A 66 -22.03 -43.75 -2.60
N SER A 67 -21.20 -44.13 -3.58
CA SER A 67 -21.58 -45.04 -4.67
C SER A 67 -21.41 -46.54 -4.34
N GLY A 68 -20.90 -46.90 -3.16
CA GLY A 68 -20.93 -48.26 -2.61
C GLY A 68 -20.10 -49.34 -3.34
N THR A 69 -19.22 -48.98 -4.28
CA THR A 69 -18.47 -49.94 -5.12
C THR A 69 -17.09 -50.35 -4.58
N GLY A 70 -16.70 -49.91 -3.38
CA GLY A 70 -15.41 -50.24 -2.77
C GLY A 70 -15.55 -50.79 -1.35
N ASN A 71 -15.03 -52.01 -1.12
CA ASN A 71 -15.00 -52.68 0.18
C ASN A 71 -13.93 -52.13 1.16
N ASP A 72 -13.19 -51.10 0.75
CA ASP A 72 -12.15 -50.45 1.56
C ASP A 72 -12.65 -49.12 2.11
N LYS A 73 -12.52 -48.94 3.44
CA LYS A 73 -12.77 -47.67 4.13
C LYS A 73 -11.79 -46.62 3.58
N VAL A 74 -12.19 -45.87 2.56
CA VAL A 74 -11.41 -44.75 2.01
C VAL A 74 -11.18 -43.76 3.15
N ALA A 75 -9.92 -43.54 3.52
CA ALA A 75 -9.57 -42.56 4.54
C ALA A 75 -10.10 -41.18 4.11
N PRO A 76 -10.68 -40.38 5.03
CA PRO A 76 -11.15 -39.05 4.68
C PRO A 76 -9.97 -38.20 4.19
N LEU A 77 -10.04 -37.72 2.95
CA LEU A 77 -9.12 -36.69 2.45
C LEU A 77 -9.50 -35.35 3.07
N TYR A 78 -8.49 -34.56 3.45
CA TYR A 78 -8.67 -33.26 4.08
C TYR A 78 -8.02 -32.15 3.26
N ILE A 79 -8.64 -30.97 3.27
CA ILE A 79 -8.05 -29.75 2.72
C ILE A 79 -6.99 -29.26 3.74
N PRO A 80 -5.71 -29.14 3.36
CA PRO A 80 -4.66 -28.75 4.29
C PRO A 80 -4.82 -27.30 4.74
N THR A 81 -4.70 -27.05 6.05
CA THR A 81 -4.67 -25.69 6.63
C THR A 81 -3.24 -25.38 7.07
N PRO A 82 -2.57 -24.35 6.52
CA PRO A 82 -1.24 -23.94 6.97
C PRO A 82 -1.23 -23.49 8.43
N ASP A 83 -0.12 -23.76 9.13
CA ASP A 83 0.08 -23.32 10.51
C ASP A 83 0.48 -21.82 10.57
N ALA A 84 -0.20 -21.06 11.44
CA ALA A 84 0.02 -19.62 11.67
C ALA A 84 0.35 -19.30 13.14
N SER A 85 0.73 -20.29 13.95
CA SER A 85 0.90 -20.15 15.40
C SER A 85 2.19 -19.45 15.86
N ARG A 86 3.14 -19.21 14.95
CA ARG A 86 4.47 -18.68 15.30
C ARG A 86 4.40 -17.21 15.73
N SER A 87 5.02 -16.90 16.87
CA SER A 87 5.17 -15.53 17.37
C SER A 87 6.56 -14.97 17.09
N VAL A 88 6.64 -13.65 16.85
CA VAL A 88 7.90 -12.92 16.65
C VAL A 88 8.43 -12.40 17.99
N ALA A 89 9.71 -12.65 18.29
CA ALA A 89 10.31 -12.35 19.60
C ALA A 89 10.37 -10.85 19.92
N ASN A 90 10.74 -10.00 18.96
CA ASN A 90 10.90 -8.55 19.13
C ASN A 90 9.63 -7.74 18.80
N TYR A 91 8.45 -8.38 18.79
CA TYR A 91 7.19 -7.73 18.43
C TYR A 91 6.91 -6.46 19.25
N HIS A 92 7.14 -6.50 20.57
CA HIS A 92 6.85 -5.39 21.48
C HIS A 92 7.84 -4.21 21.36
N GLU A 93 9.02 -4.43 20.78
CA GLU A 93 10.00 -3.37 20.53
C GLU A 93 9.61 -2.53 19.31
N VAL A 94 9.09 -3.20 18.27
CA VAL A 94 8.69 -2.58 16.99
C VAL A 94 7.27 -2.01 17.07
N TYR A 95 6.33 -2.69 17.73
CA TYR A 95 4.92 -2.29 17.79
C TYR A 95 4.54 -1.72 19.17
N ARG A 96 4.65 -0.40 19.32
CA ARG A 96 4.20 0.32 20.52
C ARG A 96 2.68 0.53 20.51
N LYS A 97 2.03 0.34 21.66
CA LYS A 97 0.58 0.52 21.82
C LYS A 97 0.22 2.00 22.11
N SER A 98 0.24 2.84 21.08
CA SER A 98 -0.04 4.29 21.20
C SER A 98 -1.50 4.68 20.92
N PHE A 99 -2.37 3.72 20.59
CA PHE A 99 -3.75 4.01 20.20
C PHE A 99 -4.67 4.22 21.42
N SER A 100 -5.33 5.39 21.45
CA SER A 100 -6.42 5.68 22.40
C SER A 100 -7.76 5.60 21.69
N ARG A 101 -8.66 4.74 22.19
CA ARG A 101 -9.96 4.48 21.55
C ARG A 101 -10.89 5.69 21.70
N PRO A 102 -11.37 6.30 20.61
CA PRO A 102 -12.35 7.38 20.67
C PRO A 102 -13.72 6.86 21.16
N THR A 103 -14.56 7.76 21.65
CA THR A 103 -15.94 7.45 22.08
C THR A 103 -16.85 7.12 20.91
N SER A 104 -16.62 7.71 19.74
CA SER A 104 -17.35 7.43 18.50
C SER A 104 -16.58 6.50 17.57
N TYR A 105 -17.22 6.02 16.51
CA TYR A 105 -16.54 5.28 15.45
C TYR A 105 -15.49 6.13 14.73
N ILE A 106 -14.42 5.46 14.28
CA ILE A 106 -13.33 6.06 13.53
C ILE A 106 -13.85 6.45 12.14
N ARG A 107 -13.60 7.69 11.73
CA ARG A 107 -13.81 8.18 10.36
C ARG A 107 -12.44 8.52 9.79
N PHE A 108 -12.00 7.75 8.79
CA PHE A 108 -10.65 7.85 8.23
C PHE A 108 -10.70 7.64 6.72
N SER A 109 -10.01 8.48 5.97
CA SER A 109 -9.94 8.44 4.51
C SER A 109 -8.56 8.79 3.96
N ALA A 110 -7.57 9.01 4.84
CA ALA A 110 -6.20 9.24 4.41
C ALA A 110 -5.62 7.91 3.88
N THR A 111 -4.74 8.01 2.88
CA THR A 111 -4.10 6.81 2.32
C THR A 111 -2.93 6.36 3.20
N VAL A 112 -2.30 5.24 2.82
CA VAL A 112 -1.10 4.75 3.52
C VAL A 112 0.05 5.76 3.37
N GLU A 113 0.18 6.35 2.19
CA GLU A 113 1.19 7.35 1.84
C GLU A 113 1.04 8.62 2.69
N ASP A 114 -0.19 9.06 2.95
CA ASP A 114 -0.48 10.19 3.85
C ASP A 114 -0.07 9.92 5.31
N SER A 115 0.05 8.64 5.69
CA SER A 115 0.22 8.20 7.08
C SER A 115 1.60 7.63 7.40
N MET A 116 2.41 7.30 6.38
CA MET A 116 3.71 6.63 6.57
C MET A 116 4.90 7.58 6.77
N GLY A 117 4.77 8.86 6.39
CA GLY A 117 5.88 9.81 6.45
C GLY A 117 6.85 9.66 5.27
N CYS A 118 8.14 9.43 5.54
CA CYS A 118 9.15 9.24 4.50
C CYS A 118 9.00 7.84 3.86
N PRO A 119 8.87 7.72 2.52
CA PRO A 119 8.75 6.41 1.87
C PRO A 119 10.06 5.60 1.77
N TYR A 120 11.21 6.27 1.90
CA TYR A 120 12.50 5.61 1.93
C TYR A 120 12.80 5.11 3.34
N CYS A 121 13.16 3.84 3.47
CA CYS A 121 13.58 3.22 4.72
C CYS A 121 15.02 2.75 4.59
N MET A 122 15.85 3.05 5.59
CA MET A 122 17.24 2.57 5.62
C MET A 122 17.33 1.04 5.68
N ASP A 123 18.26 0.48 4.91
CA ASP A 123 18.69 -0.91 5.05
C ASP A 123 19.93 -1.06 5.97
N GLU A 124 20.43 -2.28 6.10
CA GLU A 124 21.61 -2.58 6.90
C GLU A 124 22.87 -1.87 6.38
N ASP A 125 23.01 -1.72 5.07
CA ASP A 125 24.14 -1.06 4.42
C ASP A 125 24.12 0.46 4.63
N ASP A 126 22.93 1.07 4.53
CA ASP A 126 22.68 2.46 4.90
C ASP A 126 23.06 2.71 6.36
N THR A 127 22.61 1.82 7.25
CA THR A 127 22.88 1.90 8.68
C THR A 127 24.37 1.78 8.96
N ALA A 128 25.07 0.84 8.32
CA ALA A 128 26.50 0.67 8.47
C ALA A 128 27.28 1.89 7.95
N TRP A 129 26.90 2.41 6.78
CA TRP A 129 27.52 3.58 6.18
C TRP A 129 27.30 4.85 7.01
N LEU A 130 26.05 5.12 7.42
CA LEU A 130 25.70 6.31 8.21
C LEU A 130 26.42 6.31 9.57
N ASN A 131 26.53 5.14 10.21
CA ASN A 131 27.29 5.00 11.45
C ASN A 131 28.78 5.30 11.28
N GLN A 132 29.38 4.89 10.17
CA GLN A 132 30.78 5.21 9.87
C GLN A 132 30.96 6.70 9.54
N PHE A 133 30.06 7.25 8.72
CA PHE A 133 30.05 8.66 8.36
C PHE A 133 29.91 9.56 9.60
N ASN A 134 28.94 9.27 10.47
CA ASN A 134 28.70 10.02 11.70
C ASN A 134 29.83 9.91 12.74
N LYS A 135 30.68 8.88 12.70
CA LYS A 135 31.89 8.79 13.55
C LYS A 135 32.94 9.83 13.15
N SER A 136 33.01 10.18 11.87
CA SER A 136 33.95 11.19 11.36
C SER A 136 33.52 12.63 11.66
N LEU A 137 32.25 12.83 11.99
CA LEU A 137 31.64 14.15 12.17
C LEU A 137 31.59 14.60 13.63
N LYS A 138 31.61 15.92 13.83
CA LYS A 138 31.35 16.54 15.12
C LYS A 138 29.88 16.31 15.51
N SER A 139 29.60 16.30 16.81
CA SER A 139 28.23 16.05 17.33
C SER A 139 27.16 16.97 16.74
N SER A 140 27.51 18.22 16.38
CA SER A 140 26.57 19.19 15.78
C SER A 140 26.30 18.96 14.29
N GLN A 141 27.12 18.14 13.62
CA GLN A 141 27.02 17.87 12.19
C GLN A 141 26.50 16.46 11.89
N LYS A 142 26.29 15.64 12.93
CA LYS A 142 25.75 14.28 12.79
C LYS A 142 24.38 14.33 12.12
N VAL A 143 24.19 13.42 11.18
CA VAL A 143 22.94 13.27 10.45
C VAL A 143 22.11 12.20 11.18
N PRO A 144 20.92 12.54 11.71
CA PRO A 144 20.01 11.53 12.25
C PRO A 144 19.36 10.72 11.13
N ASP A 145 18.92 9.51 11.45
CA ASP A 145 18.35 8.53 10.53
C ASP A 145 17.20 9.14 9.69
N ASP A 146 16.24 9.83 10.33
CA ASP A 146 15.12 10.50 9.63
C ASP A 146 15.57 11.51 8.57
N VAL A 147 16.68 12.23 8.82
CA VAL A 147 17.22 13.24 7.88
C VAL A 147 17.96 12.56 6.74
N PHE A 148 18.65 11.46 7.03
CA PHE A 148 19.27 10.63 6.00
C PHE A 148 18.21 10.10 5.04
N GLU A 149 17.16 9.46 5.57
CA GLU A 149 16.04 8.92 4.79
C GLU A 149 15.35 10.00 3.95
N ALA A 150 15.01 11.13 4.58
CA ALA A 150 14.38 12.24 3.88
C ALA A 150 15.26 12.80 2.75
N THR A 151 16.58 12.86 2.95
CA THR A 151 17.51 13.38 1.92
C THR A 151 17.63 12.42 0.74
N LEU A 152 17.76 11.11 0.98
CA LEU A 152 17.80 10.11 -0.09
C LEU A 152 16.48 10.07 -0.87
N TRP A 153 15.36 10.16 -0.16
CA TRP A 153 14.05 10.27 -0.79
C TRP A 153 13.91 11.52 -1.65
N GLN A 154 14.44 12.68 -1.22
CA GLN A 154 14.45 13.89 -2.03
C GLN A 154 15.21 13.68 -3.35
N PHE A 155 16.32 12.94 -3.35
CA PHE A 155 17.03 12.60 -4.58
C PHE A 155 16.19 11.70 -5.50
N GLU A 156 15.54 10.65 -4.97
CA GLU A 156 14.58 9.83 -5.75
C GLU A 156 13.44 10.67 -6.34
N GLN A 157 12.88 11.60 -5.56
CA GLN A 157 11.79 12.48 -6.00
C GLN A 157 12.20 13.51 -7.06
N LEU A 158 13.44 13.97 -7.02
CA LEU A 158 13.97 14.88 -8.02
C LEU A 158 14.29 14.16 -9.33
N THR A 159 14.56 12.87 -9.26
CA THR A 159 14.97 12.03 -10.40
C THR A 159 13.87 11.10 -10.91
N CYS A 160 12.68 11.10 -10.30
CA CYS A 160 11.60 10.15 -10.60
C CYS A 160 11.07 10.21 -12.04
N ASP A 161 11.25 11.34 -12.72
CA ASP A 161 10.86 11.56 -14.12
C ASP A 161 12.02 11.36 -15.11
N MET A 162 13.21 11.02 -14.61
CA MET A 162 14.40 10.77 -15.40
C MET A 162 14.57 9.28 -15.70
N VAL A 163 15.17 8.97 -16.84
CA VAL A 163 15.51 7.60 -17.23
C VAL A 163 17.02 7.53 -17.36
N PHE A 164 17.65 6.70 -16.55
CA PHE A 164 19.09 6.46 -16.58
C PHE A 164 19.40 5.22 -17.41
N GLN A 165 20.26 5.34 -18.42
CA GLN A 165 20.78 4.20 -19.18
C GLN A 165 22.21 3.86 -18.75
N SER A 166 22.92 4.84 -18.21
CA SER A 166 24.27 4.75 -17.69
C SER A 166 24.44 5.61 -16.42
N VAL A 167 25.52 5.37 -15.68
CA VAL A 167 25.86 6.13 -14.45
C VAL A 167 26.20 7.60 -14.75
N ASP A 168 26.59 7.89 -15.99
CA ASP A 168 26.89 9.24 -16.48
C ASP A 168 25.61 10.06 -16.74
N ASP A 169 24.46 9.39 -16.93
CA ASP A 169 23.17 10.06 -17.08
C ASP A 169 22.64 10.63 -15.76
N ILE A 170 23.23 10.22 -14.62
CA ILE A 170 22.85 10.72 -13.30
C ILE A 170 23.29 12.19 -13.20
N PRO A 171 22.36 13.15 -12.99
CA PRO A 171 22.68 14.57 -12.96
C PRO A 171 23.63 14.89 -11.82
N ALA A 172 24.62 15.74 -12.07
CA ALA A 172 25.51 16.24 -11.02
C ALA A 172 24.74 16.91 -9.88
N PHE A 173 25.30 16.87 -8.66
CA PHE A 173 24.67 17.44 -7.46
C PHE A 173 24.21 18.90 -7.64
N ALA A 174 25.00 19.74 -8.30
CA ALA A 174 24.65 21.14 -8.56
C ALA A 174 23.35 21.29 -9.38
N SER A 175 23.13 20.40 -10.36
CA SER A 175 21.89 20.39 -11.16
C SER A 175 20.69 19.93 -10.33
N LEU A 176 20.88 18.95 -9.44
CA LEU A 176 19.82 18.53 -8.52
C LEU A 176 19.51 19.62 -7.48
N GLU A 177 20.51 20.37 -7.01
CA GLU A 177 20.31 21.50 -6.10
C GLU A 177 19.50 22.63 -6.73
N GLN A 178 19.78 22.98 -7.98
CA GLN A 178 18.96 23.94 -8.72
C GLN A 178 17.51 23.44 -8.84
N ARG A 179 17.32 22.17 -9.23
CA ARG A 179 15.98 21.57 -9.36
C ARG A 179 15.24 21.49 -8.01
N ALA A 180 15.96 21.25 -6.92
CA ALA A 180 15.43 21.27 -5.57
C ALA A 180 14.91 22.68 -5.21
N GLN A 181 15.70 23.72 -5.50
CA GLN A 181 15.30 25.11 -5.28
C GLN A 181 14.03 25.48 -6.07
N GLU A 182 13.93 25.06 -7.34
CA GLU A 182 12.73 25.28 -8.18
C GLU A 182 11.48 24.61 -7.60
N LYS A 183 11.64 23.43 -6.97
CA LYS A 183 10.54 22.72 -6.27
C LYS A 183 10.35 23.16 -4.81
N GLY A 184 11.13 24.13 -4.32
CA GLY A 184 11.07 24.60 -2.93
C GLY A 184 11.56 23.58 -1.89
N ILE A 185 12.41 22.63 -2.30
CA ILE A 185 12.99 21.60 -1.44
C ILE A 185 14.32 22.12 -0.88
N ALA A 186 14.46 22.13 0.44
CA ALA A 186 15.68 22.53 1.13
C ALA A 186 16.51 21.31 1.53
N PHE A 187 17.74 21.25 1.03
CA PHE A 187 18.68 20.18 1.37
C PHE A 187 19.31 20.36 2.75
N HIS A 188 19.64 19.25 3.39
CA HIS A 188 20.43 19.25 4.62
C HIS A 188 21.89 19.69 4.34
N SER A 189 22.57 20.25 5.34
CA SER A 189 23.96 20.70 5.22
C SER A 189 24.95 19.62 4.75
N GLN A 190 24.63 18.35 4.99
CA GLN A 190 25.42 17.18 4.58
C GLN A 190 24.90 16.52 3.30
N ALA A 191 24.05 17.19 2.50
CA ALA A 191 23.44 16.58 1.32
C ALA A 191 24.45 16.18 0.24
N LYS A 192 25.58 16.87 0.11
CA LYS A 192 26.60 16.54 -0.90
C LYS A 192 27.26 15.16 -0.67
N PRO A 193 27.81 14.86 0.53
CA PRO A 193 28.27 13.50 0.84
C PRO A 193 27.17 12.43 0.69
N LEU A 194 25.93 12.74 1.08
CA LEU A 194 24.79 11.83 0.94
C LEU A 194 24.43 11.56 -0.53
N TYR A 195 24.55 12.56 -1.39
CA TYR A 195 24.38 12.40 -2.83
C TYR A 195 25.44 11.47 -3.42
N ASP A 196 26.70 11.61 -2.99
CA ASP A 196 27.78 10.75 -3.50
C ASP A 196 27.52 9.28 -3.10
N TYR A 197 27.07 9.04 -1.86
CA TYR A 197 26.60 7.73 -1.42
C TYR A 197 25.40 7.21 -2.24
N TRP A 198 24.35 8.02 -2.38
CA TRP A 198 23.15 7.67 -3.15
C TRP A 198 23.49 7.31 -4.60
N ARG A 199 24.42 8.04 -5.23
CA ARG A 199 24.88 7.78 -6.60
C ARG A 199 25.58 6.42 -6.71
N THR A 200 26.47 6.10 -5.77
CA THR A 200 27.13 4.78 -5.72
C THR A 200 26.09 3.67 -5.50
N LYS A 201 25.14 3.88 -4.59
CA LYS A 201 24.06 2.90 -4.34
C LYS A 201 23.18 2.68 -5.58
N LYS A 202 22.90 3.73 -6.35
CA LYS A 202 22.20 3.63 -7.65
C LYS A 202 22.97 2.80 -8.66
N GLU A 203 24.29 2.96 -8.73
CA GLU A 203 25.16 2.17 -9.61
C GLU A 203 25.14 0.69 -9.22
N GLU A 204 25.27 0.38 -7.93
CA GLU A 204 25.19 -0.99 -7.40
C GLU A 204 23.82 -1.65 -7.65
N MET A 205 22.74 -0.86 -7.62
CA MET A 205 21.38 -1.33 -7.90
C MET A 205 21.03 -1.40 -9.40
N GLU A 206 22.01 -1.27 -10.30
CA GLU A 206 21.81 -1.25 -11.75
C GLU A 206 20.83 -0.16 -12.21
N LEU A 207 20.92 1.02 -11.59
CA LEU A 207 20.09 2.20 -11.85
C LEU A 207 18.59 2.00 -11.55
N ARG A 208 18.22 0.94 -10.83
CA ARG A 208 16.84 0.69 -10.39
C ARG A 208 16.45 1.59 -9.20
N PRO A 209 15.15 1.73 -8.91
CA PRO A 209 14.70 2.32 -7.65
C PRO A 209 15.38 1.63 -6.46
N LEU A 210 15.80 2.41 -5.46
CA LEU A 210 16.48 1.86 -4.28
C LEU A 210 15.55 0.98 -3.43
N MET A 211 14.27 1.36 -3.36
CA MET A 211 13.25 0.55 -2.70
C MET A 211 12.67 -0.47 -3.70
N PRO A 212 12.45 -1.73 -3.29
CA PRO A 212 11.81 -2.73 -4.13
C PRO A 212 10.45 -2.27 -4.63
N THR A 213 10.20 -2.41 -5.93
CA THR A 213 8.93 -2.04 -6.56
C THR A 213 8.17 -3.26 -7.07
N LEU A 214 6.84 -3.14 -7.07
CA LEU A 214 5.98 -4.12 -7.71
C LEU A 214 6.17 -4.09 -9.23
N LYS A 215 6.10 -5.27 -9.86
CA LYS A 215 6.16 -5.37 -11.31
C LYS A 215 4.79 -5.12 -11.91
N PHE A 216 4.65 -3.99 -12.59
CA PHE A 216 3.42 -3.62 -13.31
C PHE A 216 3.48 -4.07 -14.77
N GLU A 217 2.31 -4.12 -15.42
CA GLU A 217 2.20 -4.37 -16.87
C GLU A 217 2.72 -3.16 -17.67
N GLU A 218 3.68 -3.41 -18.56
CA GLU A 218 4.10 -2.43 -19.55
C GLU A 218 3.10 -2.34 -20.70
N LEU A 219 2.56 -1.15 -20.96
CA LEU A 219 1.66 -0.94 -22.09
C LEU A 219 2.36 -1.30 -23.42
N GLY A 220 1.81 -2.29 -24.13
CA GLY A 220 2.29 -2.70 -25.45
C GLY A 220 3.13 -3.97 -25.48
N ARG A 221 3.42 -4.61 -24.33
CA ARG A 221 4.05 -5.94 -24.28
C ARG A 221 3.08 -6.98 -23.73
N THR A 222 2.96 -8.12 -24.40
CA THR A 222 2.20 -9.27 -23.88
C THR A 222 3.02 -9.94 -22.77
N THR A 223 2.83 -9.50 -21.54
CA THR A 223 3.49 -10.04 -20.34
C THR A 223 2.68 -11.15 -19.68
N ASP A 224 1.81 -11.82 -20.44
CA ASP A 224 0.75 -12.69 -19.90
C ASP A 224 1.26 -13.95 -19.17
N SER A 225 2.54 -14.26 -19.31
CA SER A 225 3.19 -15.44 -18.70
C SER A 225 4.02 -15.15 -17.46
N ASP A 226 4.24 -13.88 -17.09
CA ASP A 226 5.10 -13.54 -15.95
C ASP A 226 4.30 -13.53 -14.64
N PRO A 227 4.59 -14.44 -13.68
CA PRO A 227 3.83 -14.57 -12.44
C PRO A 227 4.01 -13.38 -11.49
N TYR A 228 5.03 -12.54 -11.67
CA TYR A 228 5.26 -11.36 -10.82
C TYR A 228 4.49 -10.11 -11.28
N VAL A 229 3.88 -10.13 -12.48
CA VAL A 229 3.09 -9.01 -12.99
C VAL A 229 1.76 -8.91 -12.26
N CYS A 230 1.55 -7.83 -11.54
CA CYS A 230 0.38 -7.61 -10.69
C CYS A 230 -0.36 -6.30 -11.04
N PHE A 231 -1.58 -6.16 -10.51
CA PHE A 231 -2.41 -4.95 -10.60
C PHE A 231 -2.68 -4.42 -12.04
N ARG A 232 -2.93 -5.33 -13.00
CA ARG A 232 -3.23 -4.96 -14.39
C ARG A 232 -4.45 -4.03 -14.49
N ARG A 233 -4.29 -2.88 -15.15
CA ARG A 233 -5.34 -1.88 -15.31
C ARG A 233 -6.18 -2.14 -16.55
N ARG A 234 -7.35 -2.75 -16.38
CA ARG A 234 -8.33 -3.00 -17.45
C ARG A 234 -9.50 -2.02 -17.35
N GLU A 235 -9.22 -0.74 -17.56
CA GLU A 235 -10.24 0.30 -17.45
C GLU A 235 -11.19 0.28 -18.66
N VAL A 236 -12.49 0.23 -18.38
CA VAL A 236 -13.54 0.37 -19.40
C VAL A 236 -13.69 1.85 -19.72
N LYS A 237 -13.31 2.26 -20.94
CA LYS A 237 -13.45 3.66 -21.37
C LYS A 237 -14.93 4.08 -21.31
N PRO A 238 -15.30 5.05 -20.45
CA PRO A 238 -16.69 5.47 -20.36
C PRO A 238 -17.12 6.22 -21.63
N LEU A 239 -18.36 6.00 -22.06
CA LEU A 239 -18.94 6.74 -23.19
C LEU A 239 -19.12 8.22 -22.84
N ARG A 240 -18.86 9.10 -23.81
CA ARG A 240 -19.08 10.55 -23.65
C ARG A 240 -20.55 10.85 -23.35
N LYS A 241 -20.78 11.77 -22.40
CA LYS A 241 -22.12 12.29 -22.03
C LYS A 241 -22.54 13.40 -23.00
N THR A 242 -23.80 13.83 -22.94
CA THR A 242 -24.35 14.85 -23.85
C THR A 242 -24.03 16.28 -23.37
N ARG A 243 -23.91 17.24 -24.28
CA ARG A 243 -23.52 18.63 -23.95
C ARG A 243 -24.43 19.32 -22.92
N ARG A 244 -25.72 18.97 -22.87
CA ARG A 244 -26.68 19.52 -21.88
C ARG A 244 -26.38 19.02 -20.46
N THR A 245 -25.91 17.78 -20.31
CA THR A 245 -25.53 17.23 -19.00
C THR A 245 -24.23 17.86 -18.48
N ASP A 246 -23.36 18.35 -19.36
CA ASP A 246 -22.08 18.97 -18.97
C ASP A 246 -22.29 20.35 -18.33
N ALA A 247 -23.21 21.18 -18.84
CA ALA A 247 -23.51 22.49 -18.26
C ALA A 247 -24.02 22.39 -16.82
N HIS A 248 -24.94 21.45 -16.57
CA HIS A 248 -25.46 21.16 -15.22
C HIS A 248 -24.38 20.64 -14.27
N SER A 249 -23.49 19.77 -14.79
CA SER A 249 -22.37 19.23 -14.01
C SER A 249 -21.38 20.33 -13.63
N LEU A 250 -21.13 21.27 -14.54
CA LEU A 250 -20.25 22.42 -14.31
C LEU A 250 -20.82 23.38 -13.25
N GLU A 251 -22.12 23.65 -13.27
CA GLU A 251 -22.77 24.46 -12.23
C GLU A 251 -22.69 23.80 -10.85
N LYS A 252 -22.92 22.48 -10.77
CA LYS A 252 -22.71 21.71 -9.54
C LYS A 252 -21.27 21.77 -9.04
N LEU A 253 -20.28 21.67 -9.93
CA LEU A 253 -18.88 21.80 -9.56
C LEU A 253 -18.54 23.18 -8.99
N ARG A 254 -19.08 24.26 -9.59
CA ARG A 254 -18.92 25.62 -9.05
C ARG A 254 -19.54 25.76 -7.65
N LYS A 255 -20.74 25.22 -7.45
CA LYS A 255 -21.40 25.22 -6.14
C LYS A 255 -20.59 24.44 -5.10
N MET A 256 -20.15 23.23 -5.44
CA MET A 256 -19.31 22.40 -4.57
C MET A 256 -18.01 23.11 -4.19
N HIS A 257 -17.37 23.82 -5.12
CA HIS A 257 -16.16 24.60 -4.84
C HIS A 257 -16.42 25.70 -3.79
N LEU A 258 -17.52 26.45 -3.91
CA LEU A 258 -17.91 27.47 -2.92
C LEU A 258 -18.20 26.87 -1.54
N GLU A 259 -18.85 25.71 -1.50
CA GLU A 259 -19.15 24.99 -0.25
C GLU A 259 -17.86 24.48 0.42
N LEU A 260 -16.90 23.95 -0.35
CA LEU A 260 -15.60 23.52 0.15
C LEU A 260 -14.75 24.70 0.66
N GLU A 261 -14.80 25.85 0.00
CA GLU A 261 -14.09 27.04 0.47
C GLU A 261 -14.68 27.54 1.79
N SER A 262 -16.01 27.53 1.91
CA SER A 262 -16.68 27.88 3.17
C SER A 262 -16.31 26.91 4.30
N ALA A 263 -16.24 25.61 4.02
CA ALA A 263 -15.79 24.59 4.97
C ALA A 263 -14.32 24.81 5.38
N ARG A 264 -13.45 25.14 4.42
CA ARG A 264 -12.04 25.48 4.67
C ARG A 264 -11.90 26.66 5.62
N THR A 265 -12.64 27.76 5.40
CA THR A 265 -12.61 28.93 6.29
C THR A 265 -13.00 28.57 7.72
N LEU A 266 -14.03 27.75 7.91
CA LEU A 266 -14.44 27.30 9.25
C LEU A 266 -13.35 26.45 9.92
N LEU A 267 -12.71 25.54 9.17
CA LEU A 267 -11.60 24.74 9.67
C LEU A 267 -10.40 25.60 10.07
N GLU A 268 -10.08 26.63 9.29
CA GLU A 268 -9.01 27.58 9.60
C GLU A 268 -9.30 28.37 10.89
N MET A 269 -10.54 28.84 11.07
CA MET A 269 -10.95 29.51 12.31
C MET A 269 -10.80 28.60 13.54
N VAL A 270 -11.18 27.32 13.41
CA VAL A 270 -11.01 26.33 14.49
C VAL A 270 -9.53 26.07 14.76
N ALA A 271 -8.71 25.87 13.73
CA ALA A 271 -7.27 25.66 13.88
C ALA A 271 -6.60 26.86 14.58
N ARG A 272 -6.95 28.09 14.18
CA ARG A 272 -6.47 29.32 14.83
C ARG A 272 -6.89 29.40 16.29
N ARG A 273 -8.15 29.06 16.61
CA ARG A 273 -8.66 29.02 17.99
C ARG A 273 -7.86 28.04 18.85
N GLU A 274 -7.65 26.81 18.38
CA GLU A 274 -6.90 25.81 19.14
C GLU A 274 -5.42 26.19 19.30
N LYS A 275 -4.81 26.83 18.28
CA LYS A 275 -3.46 27.37 18.37
C LYS A 275 -3.34 28.43 19.48
N MET A 276 -4.24 29.41 19.51
CA MET A 276 -4.23 30.46 20.55
C MET A 276 -4.47 29.88 21.95
N ARG A 277 -5.35 28.88 22.09
CA ARG A 277 -5.55 28.17 23.37
C ARG A 277 -4.28 27.46 23.84
N LYS A 278 -3.59 26.77 22.95
CA LYS A 278 -2.30 26.14 23.25
C LYS A 278 -1.27 27.18 23.70
N GLU A 279 -1.17 28.31 23.00
CA GLU A 279 -0.25 29.39 23.33
C GLU A 279 -0.56 30.00 24.72
N SER A 280 -1.84 30.23 25.04
CA SER A 280 -2.27 30.68 26.36
C SER A 280 -1.84 29.72 27.47
N LEU A 281 -2.07 28.42 27.29
CA LEU A 281 -1.68 27.40 28.27
C LEU A 281 -0.16 27.31 28.47
N VAL A 282 0.61 27.44 27.39
CA VAL A 282 2.07 27.47 27.47
C VAL A 282 2.54 28.71 28.23
N LEU A 283 1.93 29.87 27.97
CA LEU A 283 2.23 31.12 28.66
C LEU A 283 1.88 31.04 30.15
N GLU A 284 0.72 30.50 30.51
CA GLU A 284 0.34 30.22 31.90
C GLU A 284 1.34 29.29 32.59
N GLN A 285 1.81 28.25 31.91
CA GLN A 285 2.83 27.35 32.45
C GLN A 285 4.17 28.07 32.69
N ILE A 286 4.59 28.95 31.77
CA ILE A 286 5.82 29.74 31.91
C ILE A 286 5.70 30.69 33.10
N ILE A 287 4.59 31.42 33.17
CA ILE A 287 4.29 32.34 34.29
C ILE A 287 4.33 31.58 35.61
N PHE A 288 3.64 30.43 35.70
CA PHE A 288 3.63 29.61 36.91
C PHE A 288 5.05 29.18 37.33
N LYS A 289 5.87 28.70 36.39
CA LYS A 289 7.26 28.32 36.68
C LYS A 289 8.10 29.50 37.15
N GLN A 290 7.97 30.66 36.50
CA GLN A 290 8.67 31.88 36.90
C GLN A 290 8.26 32.32 38.30
N LYS A 291 6.97 32.27 38.65
CA LYS A 291 6.51 32.54 40.02
C LYS A 291 7.16 31.60 41.02
N CYS A 292 7.21 30.30 40.74
CA CYS A 292 7.88 29.34 41.61
C CYS A 292 9.36 29.71 41.82
N THR A 293 10.09 30.01 40.75
CA THR A 293 11.50 30.44 40.84
C THR A 293 11.66 31.72 41.67
N VAL A 294 10.81 32.73 41.46
CA VAL A 294 10.84 33.99 42.22
C VAL A 294 10.57 33.73 43.71
N LEU A 295 9.57 32.89 44.02
CA LEU A 295 9.25 32.53 45.41
C LEU A 295 10.41 31.77 46.09
N GLU A 296 11.08 30.87 45.38
CA GLU A 296 12.27 30.16 45.87
C GLU A 296 13.43 31.11 46.16
N GLN A 297 13.74 32.00 45.22
CA GLN A 297 14.79 33.02 45.39
C GLN A 297 14.45 33.97 46.54
N ARG A 298 13.20 34.38 46.67
CA ARG A 298 12.74 35.23 47.78
C ARG A 298 12.95 34.57 49.14
N ARG A 299 12.62 33.27 49.26
CA ARG A 299 12.88 32.47 50.47
C ARG A 299 14.38 32.38 50.77
N ALA A 300 15.21 32.17 49.75
CA ALA A 300 16.66 32.12 49.92
C ALA A 300 17.25 33.46 50.40
N LEU A 301 16.64 34.58 50.03
CA LEU A 301 17.10 35.94 50.36
C LEU A 301 16.41 36.56 51.60
N ASN A 302 15.50 35.83 52.27
CA ASN A 302 14.73 36.31 53.44
C ASN A 302 13.99 37.65 53.20
N HIS A 303 13.55 37.92 51.98
CA HIS A 303 12.82 39.16 51.68
C HIS A 303 11.36 39.09 52.17
N PRO A 304 10.82 40.11 52.86
CA PRO A 304 9.44 40.14 53.35
C PRO A 304 8.42 40.11 52.21
N ARG A 305 7.22 39.61 52.50
CA ARG A 305 6.10 39.47 51.56
C ARG A 305 5.26 40.76 51.56
N ASP A 306 5.05 41.36 50.40
CA ASP A 306 4.19 42.54 50.24
C ASP A 306 2.76 42.11 49.83
N GLU A 307 1.74 42.92 50.13
CA GLU A 307 0.32 42.61 49.86
C GLU A 307 0.03 42.49 48.35
N ASN A 308 0.85 43.10 47.49
CA ASN A 308 0.75 42.98 46.04
C ASN A 308 1.33 41.67 45.47
N ASP A 309 2.02 40.86 46.28
CA ASP A 309 2.71 39.64 45.82
C ASP A 309 1.78 38.46 45.55
N GLU A 310 0.52 38.51 45.98
CA GLU A 310 -0.48 37.44 45.71
C GLU A 310 -1.24 37.63 44.39
N LEU A 311 -1.15 38.83 43.79
CA LEU A 311 -1.84 39.19 42.54
C LEU A 311 -1.00 38.95 41.29
N PHE A 312 0.26 38.54 41.43
CA PHE A 312 1.16 38.29 40.31
C PHE A 312 1.39 36.84 40.00
#